data_AF-A0A4V1ATG4-F1
#
_entry.id   AF-A0A4V1ATG4-F1
#
_cell.length_a   1.000
_cell.length_b   1.000
_cell.length_c   1.000
_cell.angle_alpha   90.00
_cell.angle_beta   90.00
_cell.angle_gamma   90.00
#
_symmetry.space_group_name_H-M   'P 1'
#
loop_
_entity.id
_entity.type
_entity.pdbx_description
1 polymer ?
#
loop_
_entity_poly.entity_id
_entity_poly.type
_entity_poly.pdbx_seq_one_letter_code
_entity_poly.pdbx_strand_id
1 'polypeptide(L)'
;MESTQLERLEQGLREVLRLVERDDHPADTPLPPDHPAARAADACELMRPEPLTLATLAESARHKIDTVHVLLARAREHEKLPPEAQAAADEGYLVGEEDLKR
;
A
#
# COMPACT_ATOMS: atom_id res chain seq x y z
N MET A 1 2.26 -15.37 -6.38
CA MET A 1 3.49 -14.91 -5.70
C MET A 1 3.36 -13.46 -5.25
N GLU A 2 2.79 -12.58 -6.08
CA GLU A 2 2.54 -11.18 -5.72
C GLU A 2 1.52 -11.01 -4.59
N SER A 3 0.48 -11.85 -4.55
CA SER A 3 -0.56 -11.88 -3.50
C SER A 3 0.04 -12.04 -2.10
N THR A 4 0.97 -12.97 -1.89
CA THR A 4 1.63 -13.19 -0.59
C THR A 4 2.50 -12.01 -0.14
N GLN A 5 3.13 -11.29 -1.08
CA GLN A 5 3.92 -10.10 -0.75
C GLN A 5 2.99 -8.94 -0.33
N LEU A 6 1.89 -8.74 -1.06
CA LEU A 6 0.88 -7.74 -0.72
C LEU A 6 0.21 -8.01 0.63
N GLU A 7 -0.06 -9.27 0.98
CA GLU A 7 -0.58 -9.65 2.30
C GLU A 7 0.40 -9.34 3.44
N ARG A 8 1.70 -9.61 3.24
CA ARG A 8 2.73 -9.23 4.23
C ARG A 8 2.83 -7.72 4.40
N LEU A 9 2.73 -6.98 3.30
CA LEU A 9 2.73 -5.52 3.31
C LEU A 9 1.50 -4.97 4.06
N GLU A 10 0.31 -5.50 3.81
CA GLU A 10 -0.91 -5.15 4.55
C GLU A 10 -0.73 -5.38 6.06
N GLN A 11 -0.17 -6.53 6.45
CA GLN A 11 0.05 -6.86 7.85
C GLN A 11 1.04 -5.89 8.51
N GLY A 12 2.11 -5.52 7.81
CA GLY A 12 3.07 -4.52 8.28
C GLY A 12 2.43 -3.14 8.47
N LEU A 13 1.62 -2.68 7.51
CA LEU A 13 0.94 -1.40 7.61
C LEU A 13 -0.11 -1.36 8.74
N ARG A 14 -0.78 -2.47 9.01
CA ARG A 14 -1.66 -2.60 10.19
C ARG A 14 -0.88 -2.53 11.50
N GLU A 15 0.33 -3.09 11.54
CA GLU A 15 1.20 -2.96 12.70
C GLU A 15 1.61 -1.50 12.93
N VAL A 16 1.89 -0.73 11.87
CA VAL A 16 2.12 0.72 11.98
C VAL A 16 0.93 1.41 12.62
N LEU A 17 -0.30 1.15 12.15
CA LEU A 17 -1.51 1.74 12.74
C LEU A 17 -1.69 1.35 14.21
N ARG A 18 -1.47 0.08 14.53
CA ARG A 18 -1.55 -0.43 15.91
C ARG A 18 -0.53 0.25 16.83
N LEU A 19 0.67 0.55 16.34
CA LEU A 19 1.69 1.28 17.08
C LEU A 19 1.27 2.74 17.28
N VAL A 20 0.73 3.40 16.24
CA VAL A 20 0.24 4.78 16.35
C VAL A 20 -0.91 4.91 17.34
N GLU A 21 -1.89 4.00 17.30
CA GLU A 21 -3.07 4.03 18.19
C GLU A 21 -2.74 3.79 19.66
N ARG A 22 -1.64 3.08 19.93
CA ARG A 22 -1.18 2.77 21.29
C ARG A 22 -0.16 3.79 21.82
N ASP A 23 0.23 4.74 20.99
CA ASP A 23 1.20 5.75 21.34
C ASP A 23 0.53 6.93 22.06
N ASP A 24 1.10 7.35 23.18
CA ASP A 24 0.61 8.51 23.94
C ASP A 24 1.19 9.84 23.42
N HIS A 25 2.05 9.81 22.40
CA HIS A 25 2.59 11.02 21.80
C HIS A 25 1.47 11.85 21.14
N PRO A 26 1.51 13.20 21.21
CA PRO A 26 0.45 14.00 20.62
C PRO A 26 0.41 13.85 19.09
N ALA A 27 -0.80 13.71 18.54
CA ALA A 27 -1.02 13.36 17.14
C ALA A 27 -0.32 14.29 16.14
N ASP A 28 -0.27 15.58 16.44
CA ASP A 28 0.24 16.65 15.56
C ASP A 28 1.69 17.06 15.89
N THR A 29 2.34 16.40 16.86
CA THR A 29 3.72 16.71 17.22
C THR A 29 4.68 15.93 16.32
N PRO A 30 5.77 16.55 15.82
CA PRO A 30 6.79 15.85 15.07
C PRO A 30 7.29 14.60 15.79
N LEU A 31 7.37 13.50 15.05
CA LEU A 31 7.92 12.25 15.53
C LEU A 31 9.43 12.20 15.29
N PRO A 32 10.21 11.64 16.23
CA PRO A 32 11.60 11.33 15.96
C PRO A 32 11.70 10.24 14.88
N PRO A 33 12.73 10.26 14.02
CA PRO A 33 12.91 9.27 12.97
C PRO A 33 13.11 7.84 13.51
N ASP A 34 13.59 7.70 14.75
CA ASP A 34 13.78 6.40 15.43
C ASP A 34 12.52 5.89 16.14
N HIS A 35 11.40 6.61 16.03
CA HIS A 35 10.14 6.21 16.65
C HIS A 35 9.69 4.81 16.18
N PRO A 36 9.16 3.94 17.07
CA PRO A 36 8.74 2.59 16.68
C PRO A 36 7.79 2.56 15.47
N ALA A 37 6.81 3.47 15.43
CA ALA A 37 5.88 3.59 14.29
C ALA A 37 6.58 4.05 12.99
N ALA A 38 7.56 4.97 13.08
CA ALA A 38 8.32 5.43 11.92
C ALA A 38 9.20 4.30 11.35
N ARG A 39 9.86 3.53 12.21
CA ARG A 39 10.66 2.36 11.80
C ARG A 39 9.80 1.26 11.17
N ALA A 40 8.61 1.01 11.71
CA ALA A 40 7.68 0.05 11.13
C ALA A 40 7.19 0.50 9.75
N ALA A 41 6.99 1.82 9.57
CA ALA A 41 6.62 2.38 8.28
C ALA A 41 7.73 2.24 7.23
N ASP A 42 9.00 2.42 7.62
CA ASP A 42 10.13 2.19 6.72
C ASP A 42 10.22 0.74 6.23
N ALA A 43 9.96 -0.23 7.13
CA ALA A 43 9.94 -1.64 6.80
C ALA A 43 8.83 -2.01 5.80
N CYS A 44 7.81 -1.15 5.69
CA CYS A 44 6.71 -1.27 4.72
C CYS A 44 6.92 -0.42 3.46
N GLU A 45 8.12 0.15 3.27
CA GLU A 45 8.44 1.06 2.17
C GLU A 45 7.43 2.22 2.04
N LEU A 46 6.87 2.66 3.16
CA LEU A 46 5.93 3.77 3.18
C LEU A 46 6.72 5.07 3.01
N MET A 47 6.32 5.88 2.02
CA MET A 47 6.89 7.22 1.88
C MET A 47 6.59 8.04 3.14
N ARG A 48 7.65 8.63 3.73
CA ARG A 48 7.51 9.41 4.95
C ARG A 48 6.79 10.73 4.64
N PRO A 49 5.64 11.02 5.26
CA PRO A 49 4.99 12.29 5.09
C PRO A 49 5.80 13.42 5.75
N GLU A 50 5.72 14.62 5.19
CA GLU A 50 6.25 15.85 5.77
C GLU A 50 5.08 16.80 6.09
N PRO A 51 4.84 17.16 7.37
CA PRO A 51 5.58 16.77 8.56
C PRO A 51 5.34 15.31 8.98
N LEU A 52 6.37 14.65 9.50
CA LEU A 52 6.25 13.30 10.07
C LEU A 52 5.65 13.39 11.47
N THR A 53 4.34 13.17 11.59
CA THR A 53 3.60 13.14 12.86
C THR A 53 2.81 11.83 12.96
N LEU A 54 2.24 11.51 14.12
CA LEU A 54 1.38 10.32 14.23
C LEU A 54 0.14 10.43 13.35
N ALA A 55 -0.44 11.62 13.25
CA ALA A 55 -1.61 11.87 12.41
C ALA A 55 -1.30 11.60 10.93
N THR A 56 -0.24 12.23 10.40
CA THR A 56 0.13 12.09 8.98
C THR A 56 0.62 10.68 8.66
N LEU A 57 1.30 10.02 9.60
CA LEU A 57 1.73 8.64 9.46
C LEU A 57 0.54 7.67 9.41
N ALA A 58 -0.45 7.86 10.28
CA ALA A 58 -1.66 7.02 10.28
C ALA A 58 -2.51 7.22 9.03
N GLU A 59 -2.63 8.47 8.54
CA GLU A 59 -3.28 8.76 7.26
C GLU A 59 -2.56 8.07 6.10
N SER A 60 -1.23 8.22 6.03
CA SER A 60 -0.41 7.60 4.98
C SER A 60 -0.52 6.06 5.01
N ALA A 61 -0.48 5.46 6.20
CA ALA A 61 -0.63 4.01 6.35
C ALA A 61 -2.02 3.52 5.91
N ARG A 62 -3.10 4.25 6.28
CA ARG A 62 -4.46 3.94 5.83
C ARG A 62 -4.57 3.99 4.29
N HIS A 63 -4.08 5.07 3.68
CA HIS A 63 -4.12 5.23 2.24
C HIS A 63 -3.35 4.11 1.49
N LYS A 64 -2.20 3.71 2.03
CA LYS A 64 -1.41 2.60 1.47
C LYS A 64 -2.13 1.26 1.62
N ILE A 65 -2.81 1.00 2.74
CA ILE A 65 -3.63 -0.20 2.93
C ILE A 65 -4.74 -0.26 1.88
N ASP A 66 -5.47 0.85 1.66
CA ASP A 66 -6.53 0.90 0.65
C ASP A 66 -5.99 0.54 -0.75
N THR A 67 -4.82 1.09 -1.09
CA THR A 67 -4.14 0.76 -2.35
C THR A 67 -3.77 -0.72 -2.43
N VAL A 68 -3.21 -1.29 -1.37
CA VAL A 68 -2.84 -2.71 -1.30
C VAL A 68 -4.08 -3.60 -1.43
N HIS A 69 -5.22 -3.22 -0.85
CA HIS A 69 -6.48 -3.96 -1.00
C HIS A 69 -6.96 -4.00 -2.44
N VAL A 70 -6.87 -2.89 -3.18
CA VAL A 70 -7.20 -2.87 -4.61
C VAL A 70 -6.29 -3.82 -5.39
N LEU A 71 -4.98 -3.80 -5.13
CA LEU A 71 -4.02 -4.69 -5.79
C LEU A 71 -4.25 -6.16 -5.44
N LEU A 72 -4.56 -6.46 -4.17
CA LEU A 72 -4.90 -7.83 -3.74
C LEU A 72 -6.17 -8.35 -4.40
N ALA A 73 -7.20 -7.52 -4.51
CA ALA A 73 -8.44 -7.88 -5.19
C ALA A 73 -8.15 -8.23 -6.65
N ARG A 74 -7.40 -7.38 -7.35
CA ARG A 74 -7.01 -7.61 -8.76
C ARG A 74 -6.15 -8.86 -8.93
N ALA A 75 -5.13 -9.05 -8.08
CA ALA A 75 -4.28 -10.22 -8.13
C ALA A 75 -5.09 -11.52 -7.96
N ARG A 76 -6.06 -11.53 -7.04
CA ARG A 76 -6.96 -12.67 -6.81
C ARG A 76 -7.95 -12.89 -7.96
N GLU A 77 -8.35 -11.84 -8.66
CA GLU A 77 -9.19 -11.95 -9.87
C GLU A 77 -8.38 -12.53 -11.03
N HIS A 78 -7.15 -12.06 -11.24
CA HIS A 78 -6.23 -12.59 -12.26
C HIS A 78 -5.89 -14.06 -12.00
N GLU A 79 -5.59 -14.45 -10.75
CA GLU A 79 -5.32 -15.85 -10.37
C GLU A 79 -6.52 -16.79 -10.64
N LYS A 80 -7.75 -16.27 -10.75
CA LYS A 80 -8.96 -17.03 -11.07
C LYS A 80 -9.26 -17.13 -12.57
N LEU A 81 -8.63 -16.31 -13.39
CA LEU A 81 -8.83 -16.34 -14.84
C LEU A 81 -8.17 -17.60 -15.44
N PRO A 82 -8.80 -18.25 -16.43
CA PRO A 82 -8.12 -19.26 -17.24
C PRO A 82 -6.87 -18.65 -17.89
N PRO A 83 -5.80 -19.43 -18.15
CA PRO A 83 -4.54 -18.92 -18.70
C PRO A 83 -4.73 -18.14 -20.01
N GLU A 84 -5.71 -18.54 -20.82
CA GLU A 84 -6.08 -17.92 -22.08
C GLU A 84 -6.66 -16.50 -21.91
N ALA A 85 -7.34 -16.24 -20.78
CA ALA A 85 -7.91 -14.94 -20.44
C ALA A 85 -6.92 -14.03 -19.69
N GLN A 86 -5.92 -14.60 -19.00
CA GLN A 86 -4.82 -13.84 -18.39
C GLN A 86 -3.99 -13.14 -19.48
N ALA A 87 -3.64 -13.83 -20.57
CA ALA A 87 -2.89 -13.27 -21.69
C ALA A 87 -3.63 -12.11 -22.39
N ALA A 88 -4.96 -12.22 -22.57
CA ALA A 88 -5.77 -11.16 -23.18
C ALA A 88 -5.90 -9.91 -22.29
N ALA A 89 -5.89 -10.06 -20.96
CA ALA A 89 -5.92 -8.93 -20.03
C ALA A 89 -4.59 -8.15 -20.04
N ASP A 90 -3.47 -8.85 -20.21
CA ASP A 90 -2.14 -8.23 -20.33
C ASP A 90 -1.95 -7.54 -21.70
N GLU A 91 -2.50 -8.10 -22.79
CA GLU A 91 -2.43 -7.50 -24.14
C GLU A 91 -3.41 -6.33 -24.35
N GLY A 92 -4.59 -6.33 -23.71
CA GLY A 92 -5.56 -5.23 -23.80
C GLY A 92 -5.06 -3.89 -23.26
N TYR A 93 -3.99 -3.90 -22.47
CA TYR A 93 -3.32 -2.70 -21.96
C TYR A 93 -2.45 -2.00 -23.02
N LEU A 94 -1.93 -2.73 -24.01
CA LEU A 94 -1.09 -2.18 -25.10
C LEU A 94 -1.91 -1.51 -26.21
N VAL A 95 -3.19 -1.87 -26.39
CA VAL A 95 -4.03 -1.36 -27.47
C VAL A 95 -4.68 0.01 -27.13
N GLY A 96 -4.63 0.44 -25.86
CA GLY A 96 -5.24 1.70 -25.42
C GLY A 96 -4.45 2.97 -25.70
N GLU A 97 -3.15 2.87 -26.02
CA GLU A 97 -2.28 4.05 -26.22
C GLU A 97 -2.13 4.46 -27.71
N GLU A 98 -2.45 3.59 -28.66
CA GLU A 98 -2.30 3.90 -30.10
C GLU A 98 -3.56 4.47 -30.78
N ASP A 99 -4.74 4.37 -30.17
CA ASP A 99 -6.02 4.83 -30.76
C ASP A 99 -6.49 6.23 -30.30
N LEU A 100 -5.59 7.05 -29.73
CA LEU A 100 -5.87 8.47 -29.39
C LEU A 100 -5.37 9.46 -30.45
N LYS A 101 -4.96 8.99 -31.63
CA LYS A 101 -4.50 9.84 -32.76
C LYS A 101 -5.14 9.46 -34.10
N ARG A 102 -6.47 9.44 -34.17
CA ARG A 102 -7.18 9.54 -35.45
C ARG A 102 -8.37 10.47 -35.39
#